data_AF-A0A641AM69-F1
#
_entry.id   AF-A0A641AM69-F1
#
_cell.length_a   1.000
_cell.length_b   1.000
_cell.length_c   1.000
_cell.angle_alpha   90.00
_cell.angle_beta   90.00
_cell.angle_gamma   90.00
#
_symmetry.space_group_name_H-M   'P 1'
#
loop_
_entity.id
_entity.type
_entity.pdbx_description
1 polymer ?
#
loop_
_entity_poly.entity_id
_entity_poly.type
_entity_poly.pdbx_seq_one_letter_code
_entity_poly.pdbx_strand_id
1 'polypeptide(L)'
;MTLLDDFVSKDRGRILHATWEVFRTRDPEVLAPLAKQLRRIDQATDDIDLGGALASNAQHVGHAIERLRLFADGECLCAAYADHMFYEPAKEESYGYVQIVEEIPVFTEKGFPDRPKRVCECTDCGRIFDVQEGEYHYPWWKWTPRGKRPLTKKRR
;
A
#
# COMPACT_ATOMS: atom_id res chain seq x y z
N MET A 1 -17.81 14.26 -10.33
CA MET A 1 -17.03 13.16 -10.94
C MET A 1 -16.60 12.24 -9.83
N THR A 2 -16.80 10.94 -10.00
CA THR A 2 -16.46 9.92 -9.00
C THR A 2 -15.16 9.22 -9.38
N LEU A 3 -14.50 8.54 -8.42
CA LEU A 3 -13.33 7.71 -8.72
C LEU A 3 -13.65 6.58 -9.72
N LEU A 4 -14.89 6.09 -9.71
CA LEU A 4 -15.35 5.11 -10.70
C LEU A 4 -15.32 5.70 -12.12
N ASP A 5 -15.81 6.93 -12.28
CA ASP A 5 -15.79 7.63 -13.59
C ASP A 5 -14.36 7.84 -14.09
N ASP A 6 -13.41 8.02 -13.17
CA ASP A 6 -11.99 8.17 -13.48
C ASP A 6 -11.38 6.85 -13.95
N PHE A 7 -11.63 5.73 -13.26
CA PHE A 7 -11.15 4.40 -13.67
C PHE A 7 -11.67 3.98 -15.07
N VAL A 8 -12.92 4.29 -15.38
CA VAL A 8 -13.54 3.87 -16.67
C VAL A 8 -13.41 4.93 -17.78
N SER A 9 -12.68 6.01 -17.52
CA SER A 9 -12.58 7.17 -18.43
C SER A 9 -11.79 6.90 -19.71
N LYS A 10 -10.93 5.87 -19.71
CA LYS A 10 -9.85 5.64 -20.69
C LYS A 10 -8.80 6.75 -20.75
N ASP A 11 -8.87 7.73 -19.85
CA ASP A 11 -7.87 8.78 -19.71
C ASP A 11 -6.80 8.33 -18.71
N ARG A 12 -5.55 8.23 -19.19
CA ARG A 12 -4.41 7.79 -18.37
C ARG A 12 -4.25 8.61 -17.09
N GLY A 13 -4.37 9.94 -17.18
CA GLY A 13 -4.16 10.82 -16.04
C GLY A 13 -5.22 10.61 -14.96
N ARG A 14 -6.48 10.45 -15.37
CA ARG A 14 -7.61 10.18 -14.47
C ARG A 14 -7.52 8.79 -13.85
N ILE A 15 -7.16 7.78 -14.62
CA ILE A 15 -6.96 6.41 -14.09
C ILE A 15 -5.86 6.41 -13.03
N LEU A 16 -4.73 7.07 -13.30
CA LEU A 16 -3.63 7.17 -12.34
C LEU A 16 -4.02 7.96 -11.10
N HIS A 17 -4.76 9.05 -11.25
CA HIS A 17 -5.33 9.78 -10.12
C HIS A 17 -6.16 8.86 -9.22
N ALA A 18 -7.14 8.13 -9.80
CA ALA A 18 -7.98 7.22 -9.03
C ALA A 18 -7.21 6.06 -8.40
N THR A 19 -6.18 5.56 -9.08
CA THR A 19 -5.24 4.55 -8.55
C THR A 19 -4.59 5.03 -7.27
N TRP A 20 -4.01 6.24 -7.28
CA TRP A 20 -3.34 6.78 -6.09
C TRP A 20 -4.30 7.15 -4.95
N GLU A 21 -5.55 7.51 -5.26
CA GLU A 21 -6.58 7.69 -4.22
C GLU A 21 -6.93 6.36 -3.52
N VAL A 22 -7.07 5.26 -4.26
CA VAL A 22 -7.28 3.92 -3.70
C VAL A 22 -6.09 3.44 -2.85
N PHE A 23 -4.87 3.84 -3.21
CA PHE A 23 -3.68 3.54 -2.42
C PHE A 23 -3.71 4.19 -1.05
N ARG A 24 -4.09 5.47 -1.00
CA ARG A 24 -3.98 6.32 0.20
C ARG A 24 -5.17 6.21 1.15
N THR A 25 -6.24 5.51 0.77
CA THR A 25 -7.44 5.41 1.59
C THR A 25 -7.66 4.00 2.16
N ARG A 26 -8.26 3.97 3.35
CA ARG A 26 -8.94 2.79 3.93
C ARG A 26 -10.43 3.06 4.17
N ASP A 27 -10.95 4.20 3.71
CA ASP A 27 -12.33 4.63 3.95
C ASP A 27 -13.33 3.70 3.23
N PRO A 28 -14.19 2.97 3.96
CA PRO A 28 -15.21 2.12 3.37
C PRO A 28 -16.18 2.87 2.45
N GLU A 29 -16.45 4.16 2.70
CA GLU A 29 -17.35 4.97 1.86
C GLU A 29 -16.76 5.21 0.47
N VAL A 30 -15.42 5.29 0.38
CA VAL A 30 -14.69 5.41 -0.89
C VAL A 30 -14.53 4.05 -1.57
N LEU A 31 -14.19 3.01 -0.80
CA LEU A 31 -13.84 1.69 -1.35
C LEU A 31 -15.07 0.86 -1.75
N ALA A 32 -16.17 0.91 -1.00
CA ALA A 32 -17.32 0.05 -1.24
C ALA A 32 -18.00 0.26 -2.62
N PRO A 33 -18.17 1.50 -3.12
CA PRO A 33 -18.68 1.72 -4.47
C PRO A 33 -17.77 1.14 -5.56
N LEU A 34 -16.44 1.23 -5.38
CA LEU A 34 -15.45 0.72 -6.32
C LEU A 34 -15.38 -0.81 -6.30
N ALA A 35 -15.40 -1.41 -5.10
CA ALA A 35 -15.40 -2.86 -4.91
C ALA A 35 -16.58 -3.55 -5.62
N LYS A 36 -17.78 -2.92 -5.58
CA LYS A 36 -18.98 -3.39 -6.30
C LYS A 36 -18.82 -3.38 -7.83
N GLN A 37 -17.86 -2.62 -8.36
CA GLN A 37 -17.62 -2.41 -9.78
C GLN A 37 -16.26 -2.98 -10.24
N LEU A 38 -15.62 -3.83 -9.42
CA LEU A 38 -14.30 -4.42 -9.70
C LEU A 38 -14.16 -4.96 -11.12
N ARG A 39 -15.09 -5.80 -11.57
CA ARG A 39 -15.05 -6.37 -12.94
C ARG A 39 -15.07 -5.30 -14.03
N ARG A 40 -15.83 -4.22 -13.82
CA ARG A 40 -15.94 -3.13 -14.78
C ARG A 40 -14.67 -2.28 -14.82
N ILE A 41 -14.05 -2.05 -13.66
CA ILE A 41 -12.77 -1.35 -13.54
C ILE A 41 -11.67 -2.15 -14.24
N ASP A 42 -11.57 -3.44 -13.92
CA ASP A 42 -10.59 -4.37 -14.48
C ASP A 42 -10.65 -4.39 -16.02
N GLN A 43 -11.84 -4.63 -16.58
CA GLN A 43 -12.06 -4.60 -18.04
C GLN A 43 -11.78 -3.25 -18.68
N ALA A 44 -12.04 -2.14 -17.97
CA ALA A 44 -11.81 -0.81 -18.53
C ALA A 44 -10.32 -0.46 -18.60
N THR A 45 -9.46 -1.11 -17.79
CA THR A 45 -8.03 -0.80 -17.71
C THR A 45 -7.12 -1.84 -18.35
N ASP A 46 -7.61 -3.03 -18.68
CA ASP A 46 -6.82 -4.16 -19.19
C ASP A 46 -6.03 -3.83 -20.48
N ASP A 47 -6.69 -3.14 -21.44
CA ASP A 47 -6.12 -2.85 -22.76
C ASP A 47 -5.52 -1.44 -22.90
N ILE A 48 -5.37 -0.68 -21.81
CA ILE A 48 -4.89 0.71 -21.88
C ILE A 48 -3.37 0.75 -21.79
N ASP A 49 -2.73 1.38 -22.79
CA ASP A 49 -1.32 1.78 -22.65
C ASP A 49 -1.21 2.94 -21.64
N LEU A 50 -0.95 2.56 -20.39
CA LEU A 50 -0.74 3.49 -19.29
C LEU A 50 0.70 4.03 -19.27
N GLY A 51 1.57 3.54 -20.14
CA GLY A 51 2.99 3.85 -20.16
C GLY A 51 3.69 3.57 -18.82
N GLY A 52 4.76 4.30 -18.58
CA GLY A 52 5.62 4.15 -17.41
C GLY A 52 7.08 4.13 -17.84
N ALA A 53 7.86 5.10 -17.36
CA ALA A 53 9.28 5.23 -17.74
C ALA A 53 10.19 4.30 -16.93
N LEU A 54 9.91 4.15 -15.63
CA LEU A 54 10.76 3.44 -14.67
C LEU A 54 10.04 2.25 -14.00
N ALA A 55 8.75 2.40 -13.74
CA ALA A 55 7.83 1.34 -13.33
C ALA A 55 6.61 1.38 -14.25
N SER A 56 6.02 0.22 -14.53
CA SER A 56 4.82 0.17 -15.37
C SER A 56 3.64 0.71 -14.59
N ASN A 57 2.94 1.70 -15.16
CA ASN A 57 1.73 2.24 -14.54
C ASN A 57 0.62 1.19 -14.44
N ALA A 58 0.64 0.16 -15.27
CA ALA A 58 -0.26 -0.98 -15.18
C ALA A 58 -0.07 -1.78 -13.88
N GLN A 59 1.16 -1.84 -13.34
CA GLN A 59 1.42 -2.49 -12.05
C GLN A 59 0.73 -1.75 -10.90
N HIS A 60 0.71 -0.41 -10.95
CA HIS A 60 0.02 0.41 -9.95
C HIS A 60 -1.50 0.21 -10.02
N VAL A 61 -2.07 0.17 -11.22
CA VAL A 61 -3.50 -0.10 -11.42
C VAL A 61 -3.86 -1.51 -10.94
N GLY A 62 -3.08 -2.52 -11.32
CA GLY A 62 -3.26 -3.89 -10.84
C GLY A 62 -3.23 -4.00 -9.31
N HIS A 63 -2.31 -3.27 -8.68
CA HIS A 63 -2.24 -3.20 -7.21
C HIS A 63 -3.47 -2.54 -6.58
N ALA A 64 -3.99 -1.46 -7.16
CA ALA A 64 -5.22 -0.83 -6.68
C ALA A 64 -6.42 -1.77 -6.81
N ILE A 65 -6.51 -2.54 -7.90
CA ILE A 65 -7.56 -3.56 -8.09
C ILE A 65 -7.43 -4.66 -7.02
N GLU A 66 -6.22 -5.12 -6.72
CA GLU A 66 -6.01 -6.14 -5.69
C GLU A 66 -6.40 -5.62 -4.29
N ARG A 67 -6.09 -4.37 -3.95
CA ARG A 67 -6.59 -3.74 -2.71
C ARG A 67 -8.11 -3.73 -2.62
N LEU A 68 -8.79 -3.43 -3.74
CA LEU A 68 -10.24 -3.44 -3.79
C LEU A 68 -10.81 -4.86 -3.62
N ARG A 69 -10.11 -5.90 -4.10
CA ARG A 69 -10.47 -7.31 -3.85
C ARG A 69 -10.32 -7.67 -2.37
N LEU A 70 -9.17 -7.34 -1.75
CA LEU A 70 -8.98 -7.53 -0.31
C LEU A 70 -10.09 -6.87 0.51
N PHE A 71 -10.48 -5.64 0.16
CA PHE A 71 -11.62 -4.97 0.80
C PHE A 71 -12.94 -5.75 0.61
N ALA A 72 -13.22 -6.20 -0.62
CA ALA A 72 -14.44 -6.95 -0.93
C ALA A 72 -14.52 -8.28 -0.17
N ASP A 73 -13.37 -8.93 0.03
CA ASP A 73 -13.25 -10.21 0.74
C ASP A 73 -13.23 -10.03 2.27
N GLY A 74 -13.28 -8.79 2.77
CA GLY A 74 -13.22 -8.49 4.21
C GLY A 74 -11.83 -8.68 4.81
N GLU A 75 -10.80 -8.75 3.98
CA GLU A 75 -9.41 -8.83 4.42
C GLU A 75 -8.83 -7.45 4.74
N CYS A 76 -7.86 -7.42 5.65
CA CYS A 76 -7.19 -6.18 6.01
C CYS A 76 -6.31 -5.68 4.86
N LEU A 77 -6.48 -4.42 4.47
CA LEU A 77 -5.76 -3.78 3.36
C LEU A 77 -4.24 -3.76 3.54
N CYS A 78 -3.72 -3.93 4.76
CA CYS A 78 -2.29 -4.08 4.99
C CYS A 78 -1.71 -5.36 4.37
N ALA A 79 -2.55 -6.34 3.97
CA ALA A 79 -2.08 -7.53 3.26
C ALA A 79 -1.38 -7.16 1.94
N ALA A 80 -1.78 -6.05 1.32
CA ALA A 80 -1.19 -5.53 0.09
C ALA A 80 0.21 -4.89 0.27
N TYR A 81 0.68 -4.64 1.51
CA TYR A 81 1.92 -3.87 1.70
C TYR A 81 3.16 -4.58 1.18
N ALA A 82 3.20 -5.91 1.25
CA ALA A 82 4.35 -6.68 0.81
C ALA A 82 4.53 -6.67 -0.73
N ASP A 83 3.46 -6.43 -1.47
CA ASP A 83 3.43 -6.56 -2.92
C ASP A 83 3.71 -5.24 -3.65
N HIS A 84 3.89 -4.13 -2.91
CA HIS A 84 4.09 -2.83 -3.52
C HIS A 84 5.02 -1.91 -2.73
N MET A 85 5.96 -1.29 -3.45
CA MET A 85 7.10 -0.61 -2.84
C MET A 85 6.85 0.85 -2.42
N PHE A 86 5.64 1.38 -2.61
CA PHE A 86 5.32 2.81 -2.47
C PHE A 86 4.55 3.15 -1.18
N TYR A 87 4.46 2.20 -0.24
CA TYR A 87 3.93 2.45 1.10
C TYR A 87 5.03 3.01 2.00
N GLU A 88 5.04 4.33 2.15
CA GLU A 88 5.97 5.01 3.05
C GLU A 88 5.51 4.89 4.50
N PRO A 89 6.29 4.28 5.41
CA PRO A 89 5.89 4.08 6.82
C PRO A 89 5.43 5.35 7.53
N ALA A 90 6.15 6.46 7.33
CA ALA A 90 5.82 7.73 7.97
C ALA A 90 4.47 8.29 7.48
N LYS A 91 4.14 8.12 6.20
CA LYS A 91 2.83 8.53 5.66
C LYS A 91 1.72 7.61 6.18
N GLU A 92 1.93 6.30 6.12
CA GLU A 92 0.95 5.34 6.65
C GLU A 92 0.69 5.56 8.14
N GLU A 93 1.71 5.92 8.92
CA GLU A 93 1.54 6.31 10.33
C GLU A 93 0.77 7.63 10.47
N SER A 94 1.07 8.64 9.65
CA SER A 94 0.33 9.91 9.65
C SER A 94 -1.16 9.75 9.31
N TYR A 95 -1.50 8.73 8.50
CA TYR A 95 -2.88 8.34 8.21
C TYR A 95 -3.53 7.52 9.33
N GLY A 96 -2.76 7.09 10.34
CA GLY A 96 -3.22 6.22 11.43
C GLY A 96 -3.40 4.76 11.02
N TYR A 97 -2.85 4.35 9.88
CA TYR A 97 -3.01 3.00 9.30
C TYR A 97 -2.00 1.97 9.82
N VAL A 98 -0.86 2.48 10.31
CA VAL A 98 0.17 1.74 11.03
C VAL A 98 0.68 2.57 12.21
N GLN A 99 1.41 1.92 13.11
CA GLN A 99 2.27 2.57 14.09
C GLN A 99 3.69 2.07 13.88
N ILE A 100 4.68 2.97 13.87
CA ILE A 100 6.09 2.61 13.90
C ILE A 100 6.43 2.29 15.36
N VAL A 101 6.59 1.01 15.66
CA VAL A 101 6.79 0.52 17.03
C VAL A 101 8.26 0.39 17.42
N GLU A 102 9.15 0.35 16.42
CA GLU A 102 10.60 0.27 16.63
C GLU A 102 11.33 0.87 15.43
N GLU A 103 12.42 1.60 15.70
CA GLU A 103 13.42 1.97 14.70
C GLU A 103 14.76 1.35 15.08
N ILE A 104 15.33 0.59 14.15
CA ILE A 104 16.56 -0.18 14.35
C ILE A 104 17.67 0.49 13.54
N PRO A 105 18.68 1.10 14.20
CA PRO A 105 19.82 1.67 13.51
C PRO A 105 20.55 0.62 12.67
N VAL A 106 20.88 0.98 11.43
CA VAL A 106 21.70 0.16 10.53
C VAL A 106 23.00 0.89 10.28
N PHE A 107 24.09 0.14 10.19
CA PHE A 107 25.40 0.68 9.86
C PHE A 107 25.93 -0.04 8.63
N THR A 108 26.58 0.71 7.74
CA THR A 108 27.33 0.18 6.61
C THR A 108 28.50 -0.70 7.12
N GLU A 109 29.09 -1.51 6.23
CA GLU A 109 30.27 -2.33 6.57
C GLU A 109 31.45 -1.52 7.11
N LYS A 110 31.51 -0.23 6.79
CA LYS A 110 32.53 0.71 7.26
C LYS A 110 32.16 1.42 8.58
N GLY A 111 31.04 1.05 9.20
CA GLY A 111 30.57 1.60 10.47
C GLY A 111 29.85 2.95 10.38
N PHE A 112 29.58 3.47 9.17
CA PHE A 112 28.78 4.70 9.02
C PHE A 112 27.28 4.39 9.15
N PRO A 113 26.48 5.28 9.78
CA PRO A 113 25.03 5.13 9.81
C PRO A 113 24.42 5.03 8.41
N ASP A 114 23.45 4.14 8.26
CA ASP A 114 22.62 3.95 7.06
C ASP A 114 21.13 4.14 7.44
N ARG A 115 20.24 4.06 6.45
CA ARG A 115 18.78 4.18 6.66
C ARG A 115 18.32 3.12 7.67
N PRO A 116 17.59 3.52 8.74
CA PRO A 116 17.15 2.58 9.76
C PRO A 116 16.13 1.60 9.19
N LYS A 117 16.12 0.38 9.73
CA LYS A 117 14.99 -0.53 9.55
C LYS A 117 13.89 -0.14 10.52
N ARG A 118 12.64 -0.26 10.11
CA ARG A 118 11.49 0.05 10.97
C ARG A 118 10.67 -1.20 11.21
N VAL A 119 10.09 -1.32 12.41
CA VAL A 119 9.06 -2.31 12.70
C VAL A 119 7.74 -1.56 12.76
N CYS A 120 6.78 -1.96 11.94
CA CYS A 120 5.48 -1.33 11.84
C CYS A 120 4.37 -2.31 12.24
N GLU A 121 3.41 -1.85 13.02
CA GLU A 121 2.22 -2.61 13.42
C GLU A 121 0.99 -2.02 12.73
N CYS A 122 0.21 -2.83 12.02
CA CYS A 122 -1.05 -2.40 11.43
C CYS A 122 -2.10 -2.14 12.52
N THR A 123 -2.72 -0.96 12.49
CA THR A 123 -3.70 -0.55 13.49
C THR A 123 -5.04 -1.30 13.40
N ASP A 124 -5.41 -1.81 12.22
CA ASP A 124 -6.67 -2.52 12.01
C ASP A 124 -6.60 -3.99 12.43
N CYS A 125 -5.50 -4.69 12.12
CA CYS A 125 -5.41 -6.15 12.32
C CYS A 125 -4.26 -6.64 13.21
N GLY A 126 -3.38 -5.73 13.67
CA GLY A 126 -2.23 -6.04 14.54
C GLY A 126 -1.10 -6.83 13.86
N ARG A 127 -1.09 -6.91 12.52
CA ARG A 127 0.01 -7.55 11.78
C ARG A 127 1.26 -6.68 11.88
N ILE A 128 2.39 -7.32 12.17
CA ILE A 128 3.70 -6.67 12.28
C ILE A 128 4.48 -6.88 10.98
N PHE A 129 5.21 -5.85 10.58
CA PHE A 129 6.09 -5.84 9.42
C PHE A 129 7.48 -5.34 9.79
N ASP A 130 8.50 -5.97 9.20
CA ASP A 130 9.78 -5.32 8.97
C ASP A 130 9.69 -4.44 7.74
N VAL A 131 10.16 -3.20 7.85
CA VAL A 131 10.25 -2.29 6.72
C VAL A 131 11.68 -1.88 6.49
N GLN A 132 12.17 -2.18 5.30
CA GLN A 132 13.43 -1.68 4.79
C GLN A 132 13.15 -0.53 3.83
N GLU A 133 13.86 0.57 4.02
CA GLU A 133 13.89 1.70 3.10
C GLU A 133 15.12 1.61 2.20
N GLY A 134 14.95 1.96 0.94
CA GLY A 134 16.07 2.14 0.03
C GLY A 134 15.79 3.23 -1.01
N GLU A 135 16.82 3.59 -1.75
CA GLU A 135 16.74 4.60 -2.79
C GLU A 135 17.69 4.21 -3.94
N TYR A 136 17.21 4.35 -5.18
CA TYR A 136 18.07 4.28 -6.37
C TYR A 136 17.58 5.27 -7.43
N HIS A 137 16.38 5.05 -7.98
CA HIS A 137 15.70 6.00 -8.87
C HIS A 137 14.65 6.85 -8.14
N TYR A 138 14.07 6.31 -7.08
CA TYR A 138 13.14 6.96 -6.16
C TYR A 138 13.15 6.19 -4.82
N PRO A 139 12.66 6.79 -3.72
CA PRO A 139 12.49 6.09 -2.45
C PRO A 139 11.53 4.91 -2.59
N TRP A 140 11.87 3.78 -1.98
CA TRP A 140 11.05 2.59 -1.96
C TRP A 140 11.09 1.92 -0.58
N TRP A 141 10.04 1.16 -0.27
CA TRP A 141 9.88 0.48 1.01
C TRP A 141 9.50 -0.98 0.80
N LYS A 142 10.31 -1.88 1.32
CA LYS A 142 10.02 -3.33 1.32
C LYS A 142 9.42 -3.71 2.65
N TRP A 143 8.15 -4.10 2.64
CA TRP A 143 7.41 -4.58 3.81
C TRP A 143 7.48 -6.11 3.86
N THR A 144 8.00 -6.67 4.96
CA THR A 144 8.11 -8.12 5.17
C THR A 144 7.26 -8.52 6.38
N PRO A 145 6.18 -9.31 6.21
CA PRO A 145 5.33 -9.72 7.32
C PRO A 145 6.10 -10.58 8.34
N ARG A 146 5.96 -10.25 9.63
CA ARG A 146 6.45 -11.04 10.77
C ARG A 146 5.38 -11.95 11.40
N GLY A 147 4.11 -11.75 11.07
CA GLY A 147 2.96 -12.36 11.74
C GLY A 147 2.18 -11.35 12.60
N LYS A 148 1.46 -11.81 13.63
CA LYS A 148 0.77 -10.93 14.59
C LYS A 148 1.54 -10.84 15.90
N ARG A 149 1.52 -9.69 16.58
CA ARG A 149 2.08 -9.58 17.93
C ARG A 149 1.38 -10.57 18.86
N PRO A 150 2.12 -11.35 19.68
CA PRO A 150 1.49 -12.12 20.74
C PRO A 150 0.72 -11.16 21.65
N LEU A 151 -0.57 -11.44 21.90
CA LEU A 151 -1.32 -10.74 22.93
C LEU A 151 -0.61 -10.97 24.26
N THR A 152 0.11 -9.95 24.76
CA THR A 152 0.63 -9.97 26.12
C THR A 152 -0.57 -10.04 27.05
N LYS A 153 -0.85 -11.22 27.62
CA LYS A 153 -1.84 -11.39 28.68
C LYS A 153 -1.49 -10.38 29.78
N LYS A 154 -2.30 -9.34 29.97
CA LYS A 154 -2.20 -8.49 31.16
C LYS A 154 -2.32 -9.42 32.37
N ARG A 155 -1.22 -9.59 33.11
CA ARG A 155 -1.30 -10.20 34.45
C ARG A 155 -2.20 -9.26 35.27
N ARG A 156 -3.35 -9.80 35.68
CA ARG A 156 -4.21 -9.19 36.70
C ARG A 156 -3.46 -9.15 38.02
#